data_AF-A0A497S411-F1
#
_entry.id   AF-A0A497S411-F1
#
_cell.length_a   1.000
_cell.length_b   1.000
_cell.length_c   1.000
_cell.angle_alpha   90.00
_cell.angle_beta   90.00
_cell.angle_gamma   90.00
#
_symmetry.space_group_name_H-M   'P 1'
#
loop_
_entity.id
_entity.type
_entity.pdbx_description
1 polymer ?
#
loop_
_entity_poly.entity_id
_entity_poly.type
_entity_poly.pdbx_seq_one_letter_code
_entity_poly.pdbx_strand_id
1 'polypeptide(L)'
;DIKVIEIIINEKALTLKSLREKIAKSRISIYHSIKKLERFGILKKDKRVVRLLDNDLVNSISALINGNFNLNYITGERLSVMISLLERRSIDMIANDLGISESSVYKYLDELDEFVEKSDGFYRIRDDRELINFLRTINEILGEIFVEYRYKDEFLIKSRRELGYELTAFSRFPEFGIEFNDNYNYYSSKRNLKIEEIFVHSLRFSKNRDMMANCIRFLLRNSRSIDLVKVEECAIRFNVLDLWFDMVAYLSGKNVLMGGIFPTDNREFLEDSGDIFHNLEEINSLTVEEKFFRNSIHREPNRLLLCEDILKSNPINAINWNLLYEMYVNERELNLPWNILINRLTILENRIKVRIPIRNKLYRYFLRNSILTLLKTETTIEDIRDKLEIPEYRIRNLLNKLVREGVVERLDTKPIRFRVL
;
A
#
# COMPACT_ATOMS: atom_id res chain seq x y z
N ASP A 1 -10.70 20.73 9.12
CA ASP A 1 -11.24 20.79 7.76
C ASP A 1 -12.53 21.60 7.77
N ILE A 2 -13.64 21.09 8.32
CA ILE A 2 -14.94 21.82 8.41
C ILE A 2 -14.80 23.27 8.91
N LYS A 3 -14.26 23.49 10.12
CA LYS A 3 -14.05 24.86 10.64
C LYS A 3 -13.22 25.77 9.74
N VAL A 4 -12.29 25.21 8.97
CA VAL A 4 -11.49 25.98 8.00
C VAL A 4 -12.36 26.38 6.81
N ILE A 5 -13.17 25.45 6.30
CA ILE A 5 -14.13 25.69 5.21
C ILE A 5 -15.14 26.77 5.61
N GLU A 6 -15.82 26.61 6.75
CA GLU A 6 -16.84 27.54 7.25
C GLU A 6 -16.33 28.98 7.36
N ILE A 7 -15.16 29.16 7.97
CA ILE A 7 -14.57 30.49 8.15
C ILE A 7 -14.17 31.12 6.82
N ILE A 8 -13.62 30.34 5.88
CA ILE A 8 -13.17 30.89 4.60
C ILE A 8 -14.37 31.19 3.67
N ILE A 9 -15.44 30.40 3.71
CA ILE A 9 -16.69 30.68 2.96
C ILE A 9 -17.29 32.01 3.37
N ASN A 10 -17.31 32.31 4.67
CA ASN A 10 -17.88 33.56 5.17
C ASN A 10 -17.03 34.80 4.80
N GLU A 11 -15.71 34.66 4.64
CA GLU A 11 -14.80 35.81 4.43
C GLU A 11 -14.18 35.91 3.03
N LYS A 12 -14.42 34.92 2.16
CA LYS A 12 -13.94 34.78 0.77
C LYS A 12 -12.41 34.69 0.59
N ALA A 13 -11.63 35.44 1.38
CA ALA A 13 -10.17 35.41 1.41
C ALA A 13 -9.63 35.77 2.81
N LEU A 14 -8.68 34.98 3.32
CA LEU A 14 -8.14 35.16 4.66
C LEU A 14 -6.63 34.99 4.69
N THR A 15 -5.95 35.77 5.54
CA THR A 15 -4.53 35.53 5.79
C THR A 15 -4.35 34.31 6.70
N LEU A 16 -3.21 33.60 6.55
CA LEU A 16 -2.84 32.50 7.44
C LEU A 16 -2.76 32.92 8.91
N LYS A 17 -2.48 34.20 9.20
CA LYS A 17 -2.44 34.73 10.56
C LYS A 17 -3.85 34.80 11.12
N SER A 18 -4.76 35.46 10.41
CA SER A 18 -6.17 35.60 10.79
C SER A 18 -6.87 34.26 10.91
N LEU A 19 -6.61 33.31 10.01
CA LEU A 19 -7.17 31.95 10.09
C LEU A 19 -6.71 31.21 11.35
N ARG A 20 -5.48 31.44 11.83
CA ARG A 20 -4.97 30.84 13.07
C ARG A 20 -5.56 31.46 14.31
N GLU A 21 -5.81 32.77 14.29
CA GLU A 21 -6.44 33.48 15.41
C GLU A 21 -7.90 33.04 15.60
N LYS A 22 -8.60 32.74 14.50
CA LYS A 22 -10.01 32.32 14.51
C LYS A 22 -10.22 30.83 14.79
N ILE A 23 -9.21 29.99 14.59
CA ILE A 23 -9.31 28.54 14.80
C ILE A 23 -8.46 28.13 15.98
N ALA A 24 -9.11 27.64 17.04
CA ALA A 24 -8.46 27.03 18.21
C ALA A 24 -7.83 25.65 17.87
N LYS A 25 -6.81 25.64 17.00
CA LYS A 25 -6.03 24.45 16.61
C LYS A 25 -4.55 24.82 16.42
N SER A 26 -3.69 23.80 16.51
CA SER A 26 -2.26 23.97 16.30
C SER A 26 -1.93 24.46 14.88
N ARG A 27 -0.82 25.19 14.76
CA ARG A 27 -0.29 25.68 13.48
C ARG A 27 -0.11 24.58 12.44
N ILE A 28 0.34 23.41 12.90
CA ILE A 28 0.55 22.20 12.10
C ILE A 28 -0.79 21.66 11.59
N SER A 29 -1.78 21.51 12.48
CA SER A 29 -3.11 21.01 12.11
C SER A 29 -3.79 21.88 11.05
N ILE A 30 -3.74 23.20 11.19
CA ILE A 30 -4.30 24.14 10.19
C ILE A 30 -3.59 24.00 8.85
N TYR A 31 -2.26 23.84 8.85
CA TYR A 31 -1.50 23.65 7.61
C TYR A 31 -1.84 22.33 6.91
N HIS A 32 -2.02 21.24 7.65
CA HIS A 32 -2.50 19.97 7.09
C HIS A 32 -3.91 20.10 6.51
N SER A 33 -4.82 20.77 7.21
CA SER A 33 -6.17 21.06 6.69
C SER A 33 -6.13 21.84 5.39
N ILE A 34 -5.33 22.91 5.31
CA ILE A 34 -5.18 23.70 4.08
C ILE A 34 -4.66 22.83 2.94
N LYS A 35 -3.57 22.09 3.14
CA LYS A 35 -3.04 21.19 2.09
C LYS A 35 -4.07 20.17 1.63
N LYS A 36 -4.86 19.62 2.56
CA LYS A 36 -5.91 18.65 2.23
C LYS A 36 -7.01 19.30 1.39
N LEU A 37 -7.52 20.46 1.80
CA LEU A 37 -8.58 21.18 1.08
C LEU A 37 -8.11 21.70 -0.30
N GLU A 38 -6.84 22.08 -0.42
CA GLU A 38 -6.22 22.45 -1.70
C GLU A 38 -6.22 21.29 -2.69
N ARG A 39 -5.93 20.06 -2.21
CA ARG A 39 -5.97 18.84 -3.03
C ARG A 39 -7.36 18.48 -3.54
N PHE A 40 -8.40 18.78 -2.77
CA PHE A 40 -9.80 18.57 -3.20
C PHE A 40 -10.33 19.72 -4.08
N GLY A 41 -9.49 20.70 -4.41
CA GLY A 41 -9.90 21.84 -5.23
C GLY A 41 -10.87 22.78 -4.50
N ILE A 42 -10.89 22.78 -3.17
CA ILE A 42 -11.77 23.66 -2.39
C ILE A 42 -11.14 25.06 -2.21
N LEU A 43 -9.82 25.11 -2.01
CA LEU A 43 -9.11 26.35 -1.78
C LEU A 43 -7.78 26.39 -2.51
N LYS A 44 -7.21 27.59 -2.65
CA LYS A 44 -5.86 27.83 -3.14
C LYS A 44 -5.11 28.71 -2.16
N LYS A 45 -3.85 28.38 -1.91
CA LYS A 45 -2.98 29.22 -1.09
C LYS A 45 -2.04 30.04 -1.99
N ASP A 46 -2.19 31.36 -1.96
CA ASP A 46 -1.25 32.29 -2.59
C ASP A 46 -0.43 33.02 -1.51
N LYS A 47 0.85 32.65 -1.40
CA LYS A 47 1.80 33.13 -0.37
C LYS A 47 1.24 33.01 1.05
N ARG A 48 0.65 34.08 1.58
CA ARG A 48 0.11 34.20 2.94
C ARG A 48 -1.41 34.25 2.99
N VAL A 49 -2.08 34.25 1.84
CA VAL A 49 -3.53 34.34 1.72
C VAL A 49 -4.07 32.99 1.25
N VAL A 50 -5.18 32.57 1.87
CA VAL A 50 -5.96 31.41 1.47
C VAL A 50 -7.26 31.92 0.89
N ARG A 51 -7.62 31.45 -0.31
CA ARG A 51 -8.84 31.83 -1.02
C ARG A 51 -9.61 30.58 -1.42
N LEU A 52 -10.93 30.67 -1.47
CA LEU A 52 -11.72 29.63 -2.11
C LEU A 52 -11.48 29.62 -3.61
N LEU A 53 -11.62 28.44 -4.19
CA LEU A 53 -11.69 28.30 -5.64
C LEU A 53 -13.14 28.50 -6.09
N ASP A 54 -13.32 28.98 -7.32
CA ASP A 54 -14.63 29.13 -7.93
C ASP A 54 -14.93 27.86 -8.74
N ASN A 55 -15.70 26.94 -8.16
CA ASN A 55 -16.12 25.69 -8.79
C ASN A 55 -17.37 25.11 -8.12
N ASP A 56 -17.98 24.12 -8.77
CA ASP A 56 -19.25 23.51 -8.34
C ASP A 56 -19.20 22.90 -6.93
N LEU A 57 -18.06 22.33 -6.53
CA LEU A 57 -17.90 21.79 -5.17
C LEU A 57 -17.94 22.90 -4.13
N VAL A 58 -17.21 24.00 -4.35
CA VAL A 58 -17.23 25.14 -3.43
C VAL A 58 -18.60 25.80 -3.40
N ASN A 59 -19.24 25.93 -4.56
CA ASN A 59 -20.57 26.52 -4.68
C ASN A 59 -21.62 25.69 -3.94
N SER A 60 -21.61 24.37 -4.10
CA SER A 60 -22.52 23.46 -3.38
C SER A 60 -22.27 23.43 -1.87
N ILE A 61 -21.02 23.42 -1.41
CA ILE A 61 -20.70 23.54 0.02
C ILE A 61 -21.17 24.89 0.57
N SER A 62 -20.97 25.99 -0.18
CA SER A 62 -21.42 27.32 0.24
C SER A 62 -22.94 27.39 0.36
N ALA A 63 -23.66 26.76 -0.56
CA ALA A 63 -25.12 26.68 -0.51
C ALA A 63 -25.62 25.89 0.72
N LEU A 64 -24.98 24.76 1.05
CA LEU A 64 -25.26 24.00 2.28
C LEU A 64 -25.08 24.86 3.54
N ILE A 65 -23.94 25.56 3.67
CA ILE A 65 -23.67 26.40 4.84
C ILE A 65 -24.70 27.55 4.94
N ASN A 66 -25.02 28.19 3.81
CA ASN A 66 -26.01 29.27 3.77
C ASN A 66 -27.43 28.76 4.12
N GLY A 67 -27.72 27.49 3.84
CA GLY A 67 -28.93 26.79 4.27
C GLY A 67 -28.91 26.31 5.72
N ASN A 68 -27.91 26.70 6.52
CA ASN A 68 -27.69 26.25 7.91
C ASN A 68 -27.47 24.73 8.05
N PHE A 69 -27.00 24.06 7.00
CA PHE A 69 -26.68 22.64 7.07
C PHE A 69 -25.43 22.41 7.94
N ASN A 70 -25.52 21.48 8.89
CA ASN A 70 -24.40 21.11 9.72
C ASN A 70 -23.47 20.13 8.99
N LEU A 71 -22.33 20.64 8.47
CA LEU A 71 -21.36 19.84 7.72
C LEU A 71 -20.77 18.65 8.50
N ASN A 72 -20.97 18.56 9.82
CA ASN A 72 -20.53 17.40 10.57
C ASN A 72 -21.24 16.11 10.11
N TYR A 73 -22.47 16.19 9.58
CA TYR A 73 -23.21 15.02 9.07
C TYR A 73 -22.57 14.37 7.83
N ILE A 74 -21.92 15.16 6.99
CA ILE A 74 -21.31 14.72 5.73
C ILE A 74 -19.82 14.37 5.88
N THR A 75 -19.47 13.64 6.95
CA THR A 75 -18.09 13.19 7.20
C THR A 75 -17.98 11.69 7.35
N GLY A 76 -16.84 11.14 6.94
CA GLY A 76 -16.54 9.70 7.10
C GLY A 76 -17.55 8.81 6.37
N GLU A 77 -17.86 7.68 6.97
CA GLU A 77 -18.80 6.68 6.46
C GLU A 77 -20.22 7.22 6.30
N ARG A 78 -20.63 8.24 7.08
CA ARG A 78 -21.94 8.89 6.92
C ARG A 78 -22.09 9.53 5.55
N LEU A 79 -21.04 10.17 5.03
CA LEU A 79 -21.06 10.73 3.67
C LEU A 79 -21.25 9.61 2.64
N SER A 80 -20.55 8.48 2.79
CA SER A 80 -20.70 7.33 1.90
C SER A 80 -22.12 6.78 1.92
N VAL A 81 -22.73 6.63 3.11
CA VAL A 81 -24.13 6.23 3.26
C VAL A 81 -25.06 7.24 2.57
N MET A 82 -24.88 8.55 2.80
CA MET A 82 -25.72 9.58 2.15
C MET A 82 -25.60 9.56 0.62
N ILE A 83 -24.41 9.34 0.07
CA ILE A 83 -24.20 9.20 -1.37
C ILE A 83 -24.95 7.98 -1.91
N SER A 84 -24.89 6.82 -1.24
CA SER A 84 -25.65 5.62 -1.63
C SER A 84 -27.17 5.87 -1.65
N LEU A 85 -27.65 6.78 -0.80
CA LEU A 85 -29.07 7.16 -0.69
C LEU A 85 -29.53 8.21 -1.73
N LEU A 86 -28.65 8.64 -2.65
CA LEU A 86 -29.08 9.37 -3.86
C LEU A 86 -30.07 8.55 -4.70
N GLU A 87 -30.06 7.23 -4.54
CA GLU A 87 -31.03 6.29 -5.08
C GLU A 87 -31.79 5.58 -3.95
N ARG A 88 -32.96 5.03 -4.25
CA ARG A 88 -33.73 4.21 -3.30
C ARG A 88 -32.99 2.89 -3.04
N ARG A 89 -32.51 2.66 -1.81
CA ARG A 89 -31.69 1.50 -1.44
C ARG A 89 -32.17 0.84 -0.15
N SER A 90 -32.00 -0.48 -0.03
CA SER A 90 -32.23 -1.21 1.22
C SER A 90 -30.95 -1.27 2.05
N ILE A 91 -31.08 -1.67 3.32
CA ILE A 91 -29.94 -1.74 4.26
C ILE A 91 -28.90 -2.76 3.82
N ASP A 92 -29.35 -3.92 3.34
CA ASP A 92 -28.44 -4.97 2.85
C ASP A 92 -27.61 -4.48 1.65
N MET A 93 -28.23 -3.74 0.72
CA MET A 93 -27.54 -3.18 -0.43
C MET A 93 -26.47 -2.17 -0.01
N ILE A 94 -26.81 -1.25 0.92
CA ILE A 94 -25.86 -0.25 1.43
C ILE A 94 -24.70 -0.94 2.17
N ALA A 95 -25.00 -1.93 3.01
CA ALA A 95 -23.99 -2.67 3.77
C ALA A 95 -23.01 -3.40 2.84
N ASN A 96 -23.54 -4.07 1.81
CA ASN A 96 -22.76 -4.80 0.82
C ASN A 96 -21.89 -3.86 -0.02
N ASP A 97 -22.47 -2.78 -0.57
CA ASP A 97 -21.77 -1.84 -1.45
C ASP A 97 -20.64 -1.09 -0.71
N LEU A 98 -20.87 -0.74 0.56
CA LEU A 98 -19.91 0.01 1.38
C LEU A 98 -18.95 -0.89 2.18
N GLY A 99 -19.18 -2.20 2.23
CA GLY A 99 -18.36 -3.14 3.00
C GLY A 99 -18.41 -2.90 4.52
N ILE A 100 -19.56 -2.48 5.04
CA ILE A 100 -19.80 -2.23 6.47
C ILE A 100 -20.92 -3.15 6.99
N SER A 101 -21.03 -3.32 8.31
CA SER A 101 -22.11 -4.12 8.89
C SER A 101 -23.47 -3.44 8.74
N GLU A 102 -24.54 -4.20 8.58
CA GLU A 102 -25.92 -3.67 8.60
C GLU A 102 -26.20 -2.88 9.88
N SER A 103 -25.68 -3.31 11.03
CA SER A 103 -25.77 -2.56 12.28
C SER A 103 -25.11 -1.18 12.22
N SER A 104 -24.03 -1.02 11.45
CA SER A 104 -23.40 0.28 11.21
C SER A 104 -24.27 1.14 10.29
N VAL A 105 -24.88 0.54 9.27
CA VAL A 105 -25.84 1.23 8.39
C VAL A 105 -27.03 1.75 9.20
N TYR A 106 -27.65 0.91 10.04
CA TYR A 106 -28.74 1.32 10.93
C TYR A 106 -28.34 2.52 11.80
N LYS A 107 -27.18 2.43 12.47
CA LYS A 107 -26.65 3.52 13.28
C LYS A 107 -26.51 4.82 12.48
N TYR A 108 -25.96 4.75 11.27
CA TYR A 108 -25.79 5.95 10.45
C TYR A 108 -27.12 6.49 9.91
N LEU A 109 -28.08 5.63 9.58
CA LEU A 109 -29.43 6.05 9.18
C LEU A 109 -30.15 6.75 10.34
N ASP A 110 -30.02 6.25 11.57
CA ASP A 110 -30.58 6.90 12.77
C ASP A 110 -29.94 8.27 13.01
N GLU A 111 -28.62 8.40 12.79
CA GLU A 111 -27.92 9.69 12.84
C GLU A 111 -28.33 10.66 11.72
N LEU A 112 -28.95 10.16 10.65
CA LEU A 112 -29.32 10.90 9.43
C LEU A 112 -30.84 11.00 9.22
N ASP A 113 -31.67 10.62 10.20
CA ASP A 113 -33.12 10.49 10.07
C ASP A 113 -33.81 11.77 9.54
N GLU A 114 -33.27 12.94 9.90
CA GLU A 114 -33.76 14.24 9.43
C GLU A 114 -33.61 14.45 7.91
N PHE A 115 -32.62 13.78 7.28
CA PHE A 115 -32.26 13.94 5.87
C PHE A 115 -32.73 12.77 5.00
N VAL A 116 -33.23 11.70 5.62
CA VAL A 116 -33.58 10.45 4.95
C VAL A 116 -35.07 10.20 5.09
N GLU A 117 -35.70 9.64 4.05
CA GLU A 117 -37.06 9.11 4.12
C GLU A 117 -37.03 7.59 3.96
N LYS A 118 -37.93 6.92 4.68
CA LYS A 118 -38.07 5.47 4.69
C LYS A 118 -39.42 5.07 4.11
N SER A 119 -39.41 4.17 3.12
CA SER A 119 -40.61 3.62 2.50
C SER A 119 -40.38 2.16 2.10
N ASP A 120 -41.25 1.27 2.56
CA ASP A 120 -41.24 -0.18 2.28
C ASP A 120 -39.90 -0.89 2.58
N GLY A 121 -39.21 -0.46 3.65
CA GLY A 121 -37.89 -1.00 4.01
C GLY A 121 -36.73 -0.46 3.18
N PHE A 122 -36.98 0.48 2.28
CA PHE A 122 -35.97 1.22 1.53
C PHE A 122 -35.81 2.64 2.08
N TYR A 123 -34.64 3.21 1.85
CA TYR A 123 -34.23 4.54 2.27
C TYR A 123 -33.79 5.34 1.05
N ARG A 124 -34.02 6.66 1.08
CA ARG A 124 -33.47 7.64 0.13
C ARG A 124 -33.29 9.00 0.81
N ILE A 125 -32.45 9.86 0.25
CA ILE A 125 -32.36 11.26 0.68
C ILE A 125 -33.70 11.95 0.40
N ARG A 126 -34.21 12.71 1.40
CA ARG A 126 -35.37 13.59 1.24
C ARG A 126 -35.10 14.62 0.14
N ASP A 127 -36.14 15.23 -0.40
CA ASP A 127 -36.02 16.24 -1.47
C ASP A 127 -35.43 17.57 -0.96
N ASP A 128 -34.12 17.54 -0.66
CA ASP A 128 -33.28 18.69 -0.31
C ASP A 128 -32.34 18.96 -1.48
N ARG A 129 -32.69 19.98 -2.28
CA ARG A 129 -31.98 20.33 -3.50
C ARG A 129 -30.50 20.62 -3.28
N GLU A 130 -30.15 21.33 -2.19
CA GLU A 130 -28.77 21.74 -1.94
C GLU A 130 -27.93 20.55 -1.48
N LEU A 131 -28.49 19.71 -0.62
CA LEU A 131 -27.86 18.46 -0.19
C LEU A 131 -27.68 17.49 -1.36
N ILE A 132 -28.72 17.28 -2.18
CA ILE A 132 -28.64 16.41 -3.36
C ILE A 132 -27.58 16.94 -4.35
N ASN A 133 -27.54 18.26 -4.59
CA ASN A 133 -26.53 18.86 -5.46
C ASN A 133 -25.11 18.62 -4.94
N PHE A 134 -24.88 18.91 -3.65
CA PHE A 134 -23.59 18.61 -3.00
C PHE A 134 -23.21 17.13 -3.11
N LEU A 135 -24.13 16.22 -2.78
CA LEU A 135 -23.90 14.78 -2.81
C LEU A 135 -23.57 14.29 -4.23
N ARG A 136 -24.22 14.83 -5.26
CA ARG A 136 -23.89 14.52 -6.66
C ARG A 136 -22.50 15.03 -7.04
N THR A 137 -22.20 16.30 -6.76
CA THR A 137 -20.89 16.89 -7.08
C THR A 137 -19.76 16.15 -6.37
N ILE A 138 -19.91 15.83 -5.08
CA ILE A 138 -18.87 15.11 -4.35
C ILE A 138 -18.77 13.65 -4.82
N ASN A 139 -19.89 13.00 -5.19
CA ASN A 139 -19.87 11.65 -5.74
C ASN A 139 -19.15 11.60 -7.10
N GLU A 140 -19.37 12.58 -7.97
CA GLU A 140 -18.63 12.72 -9.23
C GLU A 140 -17.12 12.87 -8.97
N ILE A 141 -16.74 13.73 -8.03
CA ILE A 141 -15.33 13.95 -7.66
C ILE A 141 -14.69 12.70 -7.04
N LEU A 142 -15.42 11.99 -6.17
CA LEU A 142 -14.97 10.72 -5.60
C LEU A 142 -14.87 9.63 -6.66
N GLY A 143 -15.78 9.64 -7.65
CA GLY A 143 -15.73 8.77 -8.82
C GLY A 143 -14.52 9.00 -9.74
N GLU A 144 -13.77 10.08 -9.54
CA GLU A 144 -12.54 10.38 -10.27
C GLU A 144 -11.25 10.14 -9.48
N ILE A 145 -11.33 9.74 -8.20
CA ILE A 145 -10.18 9.53 -7.32
C ILE A 145 -10.26 8.14 -6.70
N PHE A 146 -9.32 7.27 -7.07
CA PHE A 146 -9.28 5.88 -6.60
C PHE A 146 -8.02 5.65 -5.76
N VAL A 147 -8.20 5.28 -4.49
CA VAL A 147 -7.10 4.89 -3.59
C VAL A 147 -6.80 3.40 -3.80
N GLU A 148 -5.63 3.06 -4.32
CA GLU A 148 -5.24 1.67 -4.61
C GLU A 148 -4.45 1.03 -3.46
N TYR A 149 -3.80 1.85 -2.65
CA TYR A 149 -3.02 1.43 -1.50
C TYR A 149 -3.05 2.50 -0.42
N ARG A 150 -3.14 2.07 0.84
CA ARG A 150 -2.98 2.94 2.01
C ARG A 150 -2.41 2.14 3.18
N TYR A 151 -1.30 2.63 3.73
CA TYR A 151 -0.75 2.14 4.97
C TYR A 151 -0.12 3.31 5.74
N LYS A 152 -0.66 3.60 6.94
CA LYS A 152 -0.31 4.81 7.71
C LYS A 152 -0.46 6.08 6.86
N ASP A 153 0.59 6.88 6.76
CA ASP A 153 0.65 8.12 5.97
C ASP A 153 1.00 7.88 4.49
N GLU A 154 1.34 6.64 4.13
CA GLU A 154 1.66 6.28 2.76
C GLU A 154 0.41 5.82 2.00
N PHE A 155 0.24 6.34 0.79
CA PHE A 155 -0.83 5.92 -0.12
C PHE A 155 -0.44 6.08 -1.59
N LEU A 156 -1.13 5.28 -2.41
CA LEU A 156 -1.13 5.36 -3.86
C LEU A 156 -2.55 5.66 -4.35
N ILE A 157 -2.66 6.62 -5.26
CA ILE A 157 -3.94 7.08 -5.81
C ILE A 157 -3.84 7.14 -7.33
N LYS A 158 -4.89 6.78 -8.05
CA LYS A 158 -5.07 7.17 -9.45
C LYS A 158 -6.23 8.16 -9.57
N SER A 159 -6.07 9.19 -10.39
CA SER A 159 -7.11 10.20 -10.59
C SER A 159 -7.08 10.81 -11.98
N ARG A 160 -8.26 11.15 -12.51
CA ARG A 160 -8.38 11.93 -13.75
C ARG A 160 -8.02 13.40 -13.54
N ARG A 161 -8.00 13.85 -12.28
CA ARG A 161 -7.67 15.22 -11.90
C ARG A 161 -6.21 15.32 -11.52
N GLU A 162 -5.66 16.51 -11.73
CA GLU A 162 -4.34 16.82 -11.20
C GLU A 162 -4.39 16.91 -9.67
N LEU A 163 -3.68 16.01 -8.99
CA LEU A 163 -3.51 16.05 -7.55
C LEU A 163 -2.11 16.59 -7.24
N GLY A 164 -1.98 17.50 -6.27
CA GLY A 164 -0.69 18.09 -5.84
C GLY A 164 0.25 17.12 -5.08
N TYR A 165 0.30 15.87 -5.51
CA TYR A 165 1.15 14.78 -5.03
C TYR A 165 2.24 14.47 -6.07
N GLU A 166 3.19 13.63 -5.67
CA GLU A 166 4.26 13.18 -6.58
C GLU A 166 3.68 12.20 -7.61
N LEU A 167 3.99 12.38 -8.90
CA LEU A 167 3.62 11.41 -9.93
C LEU A 167 4.36 10.08 -9.73
N THR A 168 3.74 8.99 -10.14
CA THR A 168 4.35 7.65 -10.05
C THR A 168 3.76 6.68 -11.07
N ALA A 169 4.14 5.40 -10.99
CA ALA A 169 3.65 4.33 -11.85
C ALA A 169 3.68 4.73 -13.33
N PHE A 170 2.61 4.45 -14.06
CA PHE A 170 2.48 4.72 -15.48
C PHE A 170 2.65 6.21 -15.85
N SER A 171 2.29 7.15 -14.97
CA SER A 171 2.46 8.58 -15.25
C SER A 171 3.92 9.02 -15.38
N ARG A 172 4.86 8.24 -14.87
CA ARG A 172 6.30 8.53 -15.00
C ARG A 172 6.99 7.70 -16.07
N PHE A 173 6.31 6.76 -16.72
CA PHE A 173 6.91 5.93 -17.78
C PHE A 173 7.55 6.73 -18.92
N PRO A 174 7.00 7.88 -19.37
CA PRO A 174 7.64 8.68 -20.40
C PRO A 174 9.06 9.13 -20.05
N GLU A 175 9.36 9.36 -18.77
CA GLU A 175 10.69 9.72 -18.28
C GLU A 175 11.72 8.58 -18.48
N PHE A 176 11.24 7.34 -18.61
CA PHE A 176 12.02 6.13 -18.82
C PHE A 176 11.89 5.60 -20.25
N GLY A 177 11.39 6.43 -21.18
CA GLY A 177 11.28 6.14 -22.60
C GLY A 177 10.15 5.18 -22.97
N ILE A 178 9.12 5.05 -22.14
CA ILE A 178 7.94 4.24 -22.43
C ILE A 178 6.74 5.16 -22.52
N GLU A 179 6.14 5.22 -23.71
CA GLU A 179 4.88 5.93 -23.90
C GLU A 179 3.74 5.09 -23.34
N PHE A 180 2.95 5.69 -22.46
CA PHE A 180 1.75 5.07 -21.92
C PHE A 180 0.68 6.14 -21.75
N ASN A 181 -0.40 6.00 -22.50
CA ASN A 181 -1.50 6.95 -22.50
C ASN A 181 -2.69 6.33 -21.75
N ASP A 182 -2.96 6.87 -20.57
CA ASP A 182 -4.15 6.55 -19.79
C ASP A 182 -4.84 7.84 -19.37
N ASN A 183 -6.16 7.78 -19.18
CA ASN A 183 -6.97 8.91 -18.76
C ASN A 183 -6.77 9.25 -17.27
N TYR A 184 -5.91 8.51 -16.57
CA TYR A 184 -5.58 8.69 -15.17
C TYR A 184 -4.12 9.10 -14.99
N ASN A 185 -3.92 10.03 -14.06
CA ASN A 185 -2.64 10.26 -13.42
C ASN A 185 -2.50 9.41 -12.16
N TYR A 186 -1.29 8.95 -11.90
CA TYR A 186 -0.95 8.08 -10.78
C TYR A 186 -0.06 8.82 -9.80
N TYR A 187 -0.41 8.76 -8.52
CA TYR A 187 0.19 9.59 -7.47
C TYR A 187 0.67 8.77 -6.29
N SER A 188 1.79 9.19 -5.71
CA SER A 188 2.27 8.74 -4.41
C SER A 188 2.28 9.88 -3.39
N SER A 189 1.95 9.54 -2.16
CA SER A 189 2.19 10.39 -0.99
C SER A 189 3.67 10.71 -0.74
N LYS A 190 4.58 9.82 -1.16
CA LYS A 190 6.03 9.93 -0.99
C LYS A 190 6.65 10.72 -2.14
N ARG A 191 7.64 11.56 -1.82
CA ARG A 191 8.42 12.34 -2.80
C ARG A 191 9.75 11.65 -3.11
N ASN A 192 10.38 12.05 -4.22
CA ASN A 192 11.70 11.56 -4.65
C ASN A 192 11.72 10.03 -4.79
N LEU A 193 10.75 9.49 -5.52
CA LEU A 193 10.61 8.06 -5.73
C LEU A 193 11.80 7.50 -6.52
N LYS A 194 12.29 6.34 -6.11
CA LYS A 194 13.27 5.56 -6.89
C LYS A 194 12.59 4.81 -8.03
N ILE A 195 13.38 4.37 -9.01
CA ILE A 195 12.89 3.64 -10.19
C ILE A 195 12.15 2.34 -9.80
N GLU A 196 12.62 1.65 -8.76
CA GLU A 196 11.98 0.42 -8.27
C GLU A 196 10.62 0.69 -7.63
N GLU A 197 10.46 1.83 -6.96
CA GLU A 197 9.16 2.24 -6.39
C GLU A 197 8.17 2.58 -7.50
N ILE A 198 8.60 3.31 -8.53
CA ILE A 198 7.77 3.63 -9.70
C ILE A 198 7.30 2.34 -10.38
N PHE A 199 8.22 1.41 -10.61
CA PHE A 199 7.91 0.11 -11.20
C PHE A 199 6.92 -0.69 -10.33
N VAL A 200 7.17 -0.84 -9.03
CA VAL A 200 6.27 -1.60 -8.14
C VAL A 200 4.91 -0.93 -7.99
N HIS A 201 4.83 0.41 -8.00
CA HIS A 201 3.54 1.10 -8.05
C HIS A 201 2.79 0.76 -9.34
N SER A 202 3.46 0.69 -10.50
CA SER A 202 2.81 0.25 -11.76
C SER A 202 2.32 -1.19 -11.72
N LEU A 203 3.05 -2.11 -11.06
CA LEU A 203 2.54 -3.46 -10.79
C LEU A 203 1.27 -3.42 -9.93
N ARG A 204 1.27 -2.60 -8.88
CA ARG A 204 0.11 -2.43 -7.98
C ARG A 204 -1.13 -1.89 -8.69
N PHE A 205 -0.95 -1.02 -9.67
CA PHE A 205 -2.06 -0.46 -10.45
C PHE A 205 -2.46 -1.31 -11.66
N SER A 206 -1.68 -2.31 -12.05
CA SER A 206 -1.95 -3.16 -13.22
C SER A 206 -3.21 -4.00 -13.07
N LYS A 207 -4.17 -3.83 -13.99
CA LYS A 207 -5.45 -4.57 -13.97
C LYS A 207 -5.73 -5.37 -15.24
N ASN A 208 -4.93 -5.20 -16.29
CA ASN A 208 -5.14 -5.84 -17.58
C ASN A 208 -3.80 -6.15 -18.27
N ARG A 209 -3.88 -6.85 -19.41
CA ARG A 209 -2.72 -7.32 -20.18
C ARG A 209 -1.87 -6.20 -20.75
N ASP A 210 -2.49 -5.09 -21.15
CA ASP A 210 -1.75 -3.95 -21.71
C ASP A 210 -0.92 -3.24 -20.64
N MET A 211 -1.51 -2.98 -19.47
CA MET A 211 -0.79 -2.43 -18.32
C MET A 211 0.36 -3.34 -17.89
N MET A 212 0.13 -4.66 -17.86
CA MET A 212 1.16 -5.64 -17.54
C MET A 212 2.28 -5.66 -18.59
N ALA A 213 1.94 -5.62 -19.88
CA ALA A 213 2.93 -5.54 -20.96
C ALA A 213 3.83 -4.31 -20.81
N ASN A 214 3.25 -3.17 -20.47
CA ASN A 214 4.02 -1.95 -20.25
C ASN A 214 4.90 -2.02 -18.98
N CYS A 215 4.45 -2.69 -17.92
CA CYS A 215 5.33 -2.99 -16.77
C CYS A 215 6.50 -3.87 -17.18
N ILE A 216 6.27 -4.91 -17.99
CA ILE A 216 7.34 -5.77 -18.51
C ILE A 216 8.33 -4.96 -19.33
N ARG A 217 7.86 -4.15 -20.29
CA ARG A 217 8.72 -3.26 -21.09
C ARG A 217 9.53 -2.32 -20.21
N PHE A 218 8.93 -1.80 -19.14
CA PHE A 218 9.62 -0.94 -18.17
C PHE A 218 10.78 -1.64 -17.51
N LEU A 219 10.55 -2.87 -17.02
CA LEU A 219 11.59 -3.68 -16.40
C LEU A 219 12.71 -3.99 -17.39
N LEU A 220 12.37 -4.50 -18.58
CA LEU A 220 13.36 -4.92 -19.59
C LEU A 220 14.24 -3.75 -20.02
N ARG A 221 13.62 -2.62 -20.37
CA ARG A 221 14.32 -1.41 -20.85
C ARG A 221 15.24 -0.78 -19.80
N ASN A 222 14.86 -0.88 -18.52
CA ASN A 222 15.59 -0.25 -17.42
C ASN A 222 16.33 -1.26 -16.53
N SER A 223 16.51 -2.49 -16.99
CA SER A 223 17.08 -3.61 -16.25
C SER A 223 18.45 -3.31 -15.62
N ARG A 224 19.29 -2.53 -16.31
CA ARG A 224 20.61 -2.11 -15.82
C ARG A 224 20.57 -1.12 -14.65
N SER A 225 19.46 -0.42 -14.48
CA SER A 225 19.27 0.62 -13.46
C SER A 225 18.40 0.16 -12.29
N ILE A 226 17.71 -0.98 -12.43
CA ILE A 226 16.79 -1.52 -11.43
C ILE A 226 17.52 -2.54 -10.57
N ASP A 227 17.54 -2.33 -9.25
CA ASP A 227 17.95 -3.38 -8.31
C ASP A 227 16.77 -4.32 -8.00
N LEU A 228 16.84 -5.56 -8.50
CA LEU A 228 15.78 -6.58 -8.31
C LEU A 228 15.53 -6.91 -6.83
N VAL A 229 16.54 -6.77 -5.96
CA VAL A 229 16.34 -6.94 -4.51
C VAL A 229 15.49 -5.80 -3.95
N LYS A 230 15.70 -4.56 -4.45
CA LYS A 230 14.86 -3.40 -4.07
C LYS A 230 13.45 -3.49 -4.65
N VAL A 231 13.28 -4.10 -5.82
CA VAL A 231 11.96 -4.44 -6.34
C VAL A 231 11.23 -5.38 -5.39
N GLU A 232 11.87 -6.44 -4.89
CA GLU A 232 11.25 -7.36 -3.93
C GLU A 232 10.91 -6.69 -2.59
N GLU A 233 11.79 -5.84 -2.06
CA GLU A 233 11.49 -5.03 -0.85
C GLU A 233 10.23 -4.19 -1.05
N CYS A 234 10.15 -3.47 -2.17
CA CYS A 234 8.98 -2.66 -2.51
C CYS A 234 7.74 -3.54 -2.73
N ALA A 235 7.87 -4.66 -3.43
CA ALA A 235 6.76 -5.56 -3.73
C ALA A 235 6.15 -6.19 -2.46
N ILE A 236 6.97 -6.47 -1.44
CA ILE A 236 6.48 -6.86 -0.10
C ILE A 236 5.66 -5.72 0.50
N ARG A 237 6.21 -4.50 0.54
CA ARG A 237 5.58 -3.31 1.14
C ARG A 237 4.23 -2.96 0.50
N PHE A 238 4.14 -3.05 -0.83
CA PHE A 238 2.92 -2.75 -1.61
C PHE A 238 2.03 -3.96 -1.86
N ASN A 239 2.35 -5.12 -1.26
CA ASN A 239 1.59 -6.35 -1.34
C ASN A 239 1.31 -6.80 -2.79
N VAL A 240 2.38 -6.86 -3.59
CA VAL A 240 2.39 -7.32 -4.99
C VAL A 240 3.50 -8.33 -5.26
N LEU A 241 4.04 -8.97 -4.22
CA LEU A 241 5.13 -9.92 -4.36
C LEU A 241 4.74 -11.17 -5.16
N ASP A 242 3.52 -11.68 -5.00
CA ASP A 242 3.01 -12.80 -5.82
C ASP A 242 3.01 -12.42 -7.31
N LEU A 243 2.55 -11.20 -7.62
CA LEU A 243 2.51 -10.68 -8.98
C LEU A 243 3.91 -10.46 -9.57
N TRP A 244 4.85 -10.00 -8.76
CA TRP A 244 6.26 -9.90 -9.14
C TRP A 244 6.84 -11.27 -9.52
N PHE A 245 6.64 -12.30 -8.70
CA PHE A 245 7.15 -13.64 -9.01
C PHE A 245 6.43 -14.31 -10.18
N ASP A 246 5.17 -13.96 -10.43
CA ASP A 246 4.46 -14.33 -11.65
C ASP A 246 5.07 -13.68 -12.89
N MET A 247 5.50 -12.42 -12.82
CA MET A 247 6.26 -11.78 -13.89
C MET A 247 7.63 -12.42 -14.10
N VAL A 248 8.34 -12.73 -13.01
CA VAL A 248 9.62 -13.45 -13.09
C VAL A 248 9.43 -14.82 -13.74
N ALA A 249 8.37 -15.56 -13.38
CA ALA A 249 8.03 -16.83 -14.02
C ALA A 249 7.71 -16.65 -15.50
N TYR A 250 6.90 -15.65 -15.85
CA TYR A 250 6.55 -15.32 -17.23
C TYR A 250 7.79 -15.06 -18.10
N LEU A 251 8.71 -14.22 -17.59
CA LEU A 251 9.97 -13.88 -18.26
C LEU A 251 11.01 -15.00 -18.20
N SER A 252 10.80 -16.04 -17.38
CA SER A 252 11.66 -17.23 -17.36
C SER A 252 11.08 -18.38 -18.19
N GLY A 253 9.99 -18.16 -18.93
CA GLY A 253 9.29 -19.20 -19.68
C GLY A 253 8.63 -20.26 -18.79
N LYS A 254 8.33 -19.93 -17.52
CA LYS A 254 7.70 -20.84 -16.55
C LYS A 254 6.22 -20.49 -16.33
N ASN A 255 5.52 -21.39 -15.65
CA ASN A 255 4.10 -21.24 -15.36
C ASN A 255 3.80 -20.06 -14.42
N VAL A 256 2.85 -19.23 -14.83
CA VAL A 256 2.28 -18.10 -14.08
C VAL A 256 1.02 -18.56 -13.36
N LEU A 257 0.81 -18.16 -12.10
CA LEU A 257 -0.42 -18.50 -11.38
C LEU A 257 -1.59 -17.58 -11.76
N MET A 258 -1.35 -16.28 -11.89
CA MET A 258 -2.33 -15.26 -12.27
C MET A 258 -2.26 -14.94 -13.77
N GLY A 259 -2.29 -15.96 -14.64
CA GLY A 259 -2.04 -15.79 -16.08
C GLY A 259 -2.99 -14.84 -16.83
N GLY A 260 -4.19 -14.56 -16.29
CA GLY A 260 -5.21 -13.75 -16.98
C GLY A 260 -4.79 -12.32 -17.33
N ILE A 261 -3.89 -11.73 -16.55
CA ILE A 261 -3.39 -10.36 -16.72
C ILE A 261 -2.06 -10.28 -17.46
N PHE A 262 -1.44 -11.40 -17.83
CA PHE A 262 -0.22 -11.41 -18.62
C PHE A 262 -0.53 -11.46 -20.13
N PRO A 263 0.31 -10.86 -20.99
CA PRO A 263 0.17 -11.02 -22.43
C PRO A 263 0.27 -12.49 -22.85
N THR A 264 -0.55 -12.90 -23.82
CA THR A 264 -0.61 -14.31 -24.25
C THR A 264 0.58 -14.75 -25.09
N ASP A 265 1.15 -13.84 -25.88
CA ASP A 265 2.40 -14.07 -26.61
C ASP A 265 3.54 -13.47 -25.79
N ASN A 266 4.48 -14.32 -25.38
CA ASN A 266 5.63 -13.94 -24.58
C ASN A 266 6.94 -13.96 -25.37
N ARG A 267 6.92 -14.28 -26.67
CA ARG A 267 8.15 -14.47 -27.47
C ARG A 267 9.03 -13.23 -27.49
N GLU A 268 8.45 -12.06 -27.80
CA GLU A 268 9.13 -10.76 -27.76
C GLU A 268 9.81 -10.53 -26.40
N PHE A 269 9.11 -10.82 -25.30
CA PHE A 269 9.64 -10.59 -23.96
C PHE A 269 10.69 -11.62 -23.53
N LEU A 270 10.56 -12.87 -23.96
CA LEU A 270 11.52 -13.92 -23.64
C LEU A 270 12.88 -13.65 -24.29
N GLU A 271 12.89 -13.26 -25.56
CA GLU A 271 14.11 -12.90 -26.28
C GLU A 271 14.87 -11.77 -25.56
N ASP A 272 14.16 -10.72 -25.16
CA ASP A 272 14.72 -9.57 -24.45
C ASP A 272 15.10 -9.86 -22.99
N SER A 273 14.48 -10.86 -22.36
CA SER A 273 14.75 -11.24 -20.97
C SER A 273 16.00 -12.10 -20.78
N GLY A 274 16.60 -12.58 -21.89
CA GLY A 274 17.82 -13.40 -21.92
C GLY A 274 18.92 -12.91 -20.98
N ASP A 275 19.17 -11.61 -21.04
CA ASP A 275 20.21 -10.93 -20.26
C ASP A 275 19.91 -10.81 -18.75
N ILE A 276 18.64 -10.97 -18.34
CA ILE A 276 18.18 -10.74 -16.96
C ILE A 276 17.91 -12.06 -16.23
N PHE A 277 17.34 -13.05 -16.92
CA PHE A 277 16.83 -14.26 -16.28
C PHE A 277 17.28 -15.60 -16.91
N HIS A 278 18.10 -15.62 -17.96
CA HIS A 278 18.45 -16.87 -18.65
C HIS A 278 19.86 -17.42 -18.40
N ASN A 279 20.75 -16.70 -17.69
CA ASN A 279 22.08 -17.20 -17.35
C ASN A 279 22.12 -17.93 -16.01
N LEU A 280 21.50 -19.11 -15.96
CA LEU A 280 21.56 -19.98 -14.80
C LEU A 280 22.64 -21.05 -15.00
N GLU A 281 23.88 -20.79 -14.57
CA GLU A 281 24.88 -21.88 -14.48
C GLU A 281 24.35 -22.99 -13.56
N GLU A 282 24.25 -24.21 -14.11
CA GLU A 282 23.91 -25.41 -13.35
C GLU A 282 25.12 -25.88 -12.56
N ILE A 283 25.02 -25.83 -11.23
CA ILE A 283 26.04 -26.41 -10.35
C ILE A 283 25.70 -27.88 -10.13
N ASN A 284 26.15 -28.73 -11.05
CA ASN A 284 25.76 -30.14 -11.08
C ASN A 284 26.33 -31.01 -9.93
N SER A 285 27.34 -30.53 -9.19
CA SER A 285 28.00 -31.27 -8.10
C SER A 285 27.36 -31.14 -6.71
N LEU A 286 26.30 -30.34 -6.55
CA LEU A 286 25.70 -30.06 -5.24
C LEU A 286 24.57 -31.01 -4.86
N THR A 287 24.37 -31.22 -3.56
CA THR A 287 23.19 -31.93 -3.03
C THR A 287 21.89 -31.17 -3.28
N VAL A 288 20.74 -31.83 -3.10
CA VAL A 288 19.42 -31.19 -3.24
C VAL A 288 19.27 -30.02 -2.26
N GLU A 289 19.72 -30.20 -1.02
CA GLU A 289 19.70 -29.16 0.02
C GLU A 289 20.63 -27.99 -0.32
N GLU A 290 21.83 -28.26 -0.83
CA GLU A 290 22.76 -27.23 -1.25
C GLU A 290 22.23 -26.40 -2.42
N LYS A 291 21.64 -27.08 -3.42
CA LYS A 291 20.96 -26.42 -4.54
C LYS A 291 19.79 -25.57 -4.04
N PHE A 292 18.96 -26.11 -3.14
CA PHE A 292 17.83 -25.38 -2.59
C PHE A 292 18.27 -24.13 -1.82
N PHE A 293 19.23 -24.27 -0.91
CA PHE A 293 19.79 -23.19 -0.12
C PHE A 293 20.35 -22.09 -1.02
N ARG A 294 21.29 -22.40 -1.91
CA ARG A 294 21.95 -21.41 -2.77
C ARG A 294 20.97 -20.65 -3.66
N ASN A 295 20.01 -21.35 -4.25
CA ASN A 295 19.02 -20.71 -5.12
C ASN A 295 18.04 -19.81 -4.33
N SER A 296 17.65 -20.21 -3.12
CA SER A 296 16.71 -19.44 -2.30
C SER A 296 17.27 -18.10 -1.82
N ILE A 297 18.58 -18.04 -1.57
CA ILE A 297 19.28 -16.83 -1.09
C ILE A 297 19.88 -16.00 -2.23
N HIS A 298 19.72 -16.42 -3.49
CA HIS A 298 20.36 -15.77 -4.62
C HIS A 298 19.73 -14.40 -4.92
N ARG A 299 20.51 -13.39 -5.30
CA ARG A 299 19.98 -12.04 -5.59
C ARG A 299 19.01 -12.03 -6.78
N GLU A 300 19.26 -12.86 -7.78
CA GLU A 300 18.34 -13.01 -8.92
C GLU A 300 17.07 -13.77 -8.51
N PRO A 301 15.87 -13.23 -8.78
CA PRO A 301 14.61 -13.81 -8.32
C PRO A 301 14.19 -15.08 -9.08
N ASN A 302 14.58 -15.22 -10.36
CA ASN A 302 14.31 -16.42 -11.17
C ASN A 302 14.91 -17.70 -10.56
N ARG A 303 15.99 -17.59 -9.77
CA ARG A 303 16.58 -18.72 -9.03
C ARG A 303 15.59 -19.33 -8.03
N LEU A 304 14.65 -18.55 -7.51
CA LEU A 304 13.57 -19.09 -6.67
C LEU A 304 12.73 -20.12 -7.42
N LEU A 305 12.58 -19.96 -8.74
CA LEU A 305 11.84 -20.91 -9.56
C LEU A 305 12.59 -22.25 -9.70
N LEU A 306 13.90 -22.31 -9.46
CA LEU A 306 14.62 -23.58 -9.37
C LEU A 306 14.33 -24.30 -8.05
N CYS A 307 14.14 -23.54 -6.96
CA CYS A 307 13.63 -24.11 -5.71
C CYS A 307 12.22 -24.69 -5.89
N GLU A 308 11.37 -24.04 -6.69
CA GLU A 308 10.06 -24.57 -7.06
C GLU A 308 10.18 -25.93 -7.77
N ASP A 309 11.08 -26.05 -8.75
CA ASP A 309 11.32 -27.31 -9.46
C ASP A 309 11.87 -28.41 -8.53
N ILE A 310 12.82 -28.07 -7.66
CA ILE A 310 13.35 -29.00 -6.65
C ILE A 310 12.22 -29.56 -5.78
N LEU A 311 11.30 -28.71 -5.31
CA LEU A 311 10.18 -29.13 -4.47
C LEU A 311 9.09 -29.90 -5.22
N LYS A 312 8.98 -29.73 -6.54
CA LYS A 312 8.10 -30.55 -7.38
C LYS A 312 8.68 -31.92 -7.67
N SER A 313 9.99 -32.00 -7.88
CA SER A 313 10.70 -33.25 -8.20
C SER A 313 11.02 -34.11 -6.98
N ASN A 314 10.98 -33.55 -5.78
CA ASN A 314 11.33 -34.27 -4.55
C ASN A 314 10.19 -34.18 -3.52
N PRO A 315 9.74 -35.31 -2.95
CA PRO A 315 8.81 -35.30 -1.83
C PRO A 315 9.32 -34.43 -0.67
N ILE A 316 8.42 -33.70 -0.01
CA ILE A 316 8.80 -32.79 1.09
C ILE A 316 9.56 -33.49 2.22
N ASN A 317 9.27 -34.77 2.47
CA ASN A 317 9.93 -35.59 3.49
C ASN A 317 11.29 -36.16 3.06
N ALA A 318 11.64 -36.08 1.77
CA ALA A 318 12.93 -36.52 1.25
C ALA A 318 14.04 -35.47 1.46
N ILE A 319 13.66 -34.20 1.65
CA ILE A 319 14.60 -33.09 1.86
C ILE A 319 14.98 -33.02 3.35
N ASN A 320 16.28 -32.94 3.64
CA ASN A 320 16.78 -32.76 4.99
C ASN A 320 16.62 -31.29 5.45
N TRP A 321 15.43 -30.98 5.96
CA TRP A 321 15.10 -29.66 6.47
C TRP A 321 15.93 -29.21 7.66
N ASN A 322 16.40 -30.13 8.50
CA ASN A 322 17.27 -29.78 9.62
C ASN A 322 18.63 -29.30 9.11
N LEU A 323 19.21 -29.98 8.12
CA LEU A 323 20.43 -29.52 7.45
C LEU A 323 20.23 -28.14 6.82
N LEU A 324 19.15 -27.94 6.06
CA LEU A 324 18.83 -26.62 5.49
C LEU A 324 18.75 -25.54 6.56
N TYR A 325 18.08 -25.80 7.68
CA TYR A 325 18.02 -24.86 8.80
C TYR A 325 19.42 -24.50 9.30
N GLU A 326 20.28 -25.49 9.53
CA GLU A 326 21.67 -25.26 9.95
C GLU A 326 22.45 -24.44 8.93
N MET A 327 22.26 -24.69 7.63
CA MET A 327 22.90 -23.88 6.57
C MET A 327 22.50 -22.40 6.66
N TYR A 328 21.21 -22.10 6.81
CA TYR A 328 20.76 -20.70 6.92
C TYR A 328 21.23 -19.99 8.18
N VAL A 329 21.30 -20.67 9.33
CA VAL A 329 21.65 -20.02 10.60
C VAL A 329 23.17 -19.84 10.77
N ASN A 330 23.96 -20.69 10.11
CA ASN A 330 25.43 -20.64 10.12
C ASN A 330 26.00 -19.79 8.98
N GLU A 331 25.19 -19.41 7.99
CA GLU A 331 25.59 -18.48 6.94
C GLU A 331 25.85 -17.09 7.54
N ARG A 332 27.09 -16.61 7.40
CA ARG A 332 27.52 -15.35 8.03
C ARG A 332 26.95 -14.15 7.30
N GLU A 333 26.83 -14.25 5.99
CA GLU A 333 26.30 -13.19 5.13
C GLU A 333 25.28 -13.79 4.17
N LEU A 334 24.00 -13.68 4.53
CA LEU A 334 22.95 -13.94 3.55
C LEU A 334 23.10 -12.91 2.42
N ASN A 335 23.15 -13.40 1.19
CA ASN A 335 23.17 -12.56 -0.02
C ASN A 335 21.89 -11.71 -0.18
N LEU A 336 20.90 -11.92 0.68
CA LEU A 336 19.62 -11.21 0.75
C LEU A 336 19.27 -10.83 2.18
N PRO A 337 18.58 -9.69 2.37
CA PRO A 337 17.86 -9.40 3.60
C PRO A 337 16.96 -10.58 4.03
N TRP A 338 17.04 -10.96 5.30
CA TRP A 338 16.32 -12.14 5.82
C TRP A 338 14.80 -12.03 5.65
N ASN A 339 14.23 -10.82 5.68
CA ASN A 339 12.81 -10.58 5.44
C ASN A 339 12.42 -10.95 4.00
N ILE A 340 13.27 -10.66 3.02
CA ILE A 340 13.06 -11.08 1.63
C ILE A 340 13.11 -12.60 1.54
N LEU A 341 14.12 -13.24 2.15
CA LEU A 341 14.21 -14.71 2.20
C LEU A 341 12.93 -15.35 2.75
N ILE A 342 12.43 -14.89 3.91
CA ILE A 342 11.20 -15.45 4.49
C ILE A 342 9.98 -15.26 3.57
N ASN A 343 9.87 -14.10 2.92
CA ASN A 343 8.80 -13.83 1.97
C ASN A 343 8.92 -14.71 0.71
N ARG A 344 10.13 -14.91 0.17
CA ARG A 344 10.39 -15.85 -0.92
C ARG A 344 9.98 -17.28 -0.59
N LEU A 345 10.32 -17.77 0.61
CA LEU A 345 9.86 -19.08 1.08
C LEU A 345 8.32 -19.12 1.19
N THR A 346 7.68 -18.02 1.60
CA THR A 346 6.21 -17.91 1.64
C THR A 346 5.60 -17.96 0.23
N ILE A 347 6.20 -17.26 -0.74
CA ILE A 347 5.79 -17.33 -2.15
C ILE A 347 5.93 -18.75 -2.67
N LEU A 348 7.06 -19.43 -2.40
CA LEU A 348 7.23 -20.83 -2.79
C LEU A 348 6.09 -21.70 -2.24
N GLU A 349 5.81 -21.64 -0.93
CA GLU A 349 4.71 -22.39 -0.32
C GLU A 349 3.36 -22.12 -1.02
N ASN A 350 3.08 -20.87 -1.36
CA ASN A 350 1.87 -20.47 -2.07
C ASN A 350 1.82 -21.03 -3.50
N ARG A 351 2.96 -21.11 -4.18
CA ARG A 351 3.06 -21.60 -5.56
C ARG A 351 2.92 -23.10 -5.65
N ILE A 352 3.56 -23.85 -4.75
CA ILE A 352 3.50 -25.32 -4.75
C ILE A 352 2.39 -25.90 -3.86
N LYS A 353 1.70 -25.06 -3.07
CA LYS A 353 0.68 -25.47 -2.08
C LYS A 353 1.20 -26.45 -1.02
N VAL A 354 2.47 -26.36 -0.67
CA VAL A 354 3.13 -27.19 0.35
C VAL A 354 3.87 -26.29 1.34
N ARG A 355 3.73 -26.58 2.63
CA ARG A 355 4.39 -25.83 3.70
C ARG A 355 5.85 -26.25 3.86
N ILE A 356 6.74 -25.27 3.94
CA ILE A 356 8.18 -25.44 4.19
C ILE A 356 8.40 -25.58 5.71
N PRO A 357 8.87 -26.74 6.21
CA PRO A 357 8.93 -27.05 7.64
C PRO A 357 9.72 -26.04 8.50
N ILE A 358 10.78 -25.44 7.94
CA ILE A 358 11.69 -24.57 8.68
C ILE A 358 11.36 -23.09 8.59
N ARG A 359 10.43 -22.67 7.72
CA ARG A 359 10.15 -21.25 7.44
C ARG A 359 9.86 -20.46 8.72
N ASN A 360 8.98 -20.97 9.57
CA ASN A 360 8.63 -20.32 10.84
C ASN A 360 9.78 -20.34 11.85
N LYS A 361 10.62 -21.39 11.84
CA LYS A 361 11.80 -21.50 12.72
C LYS A 361 12.85 -20.45 12.31
N LEU A 362 13.10 -20.30 11.01
CA LEU A 362 13.97 -19.28 10.44
C LEU A 362 13.46 -17.87 10.73
N TYR A 363 12.17 -17.59 10.51
CA TYR A 363 11.58 -16.29 10.82
C TYR A 363 11.82 -15.89 12.29
N ARG A 364 11.58 -16.81 13.23
CA ARG A 364 11.81 -16.56 14.66
C ARG A 364 13.28 -16.32 14.98
N TYR A 365 14.18 -17.09 14.37
CA TYR A 365 15.62 -16.95 14.55
C TYR A 365 16.12 -15.58 14.05
N PHE A 366 15.84 -15.23 12.79
CA PHE A 366 16.29 -13.98 12.20
C PHE A 366 15.65 -12.76 12.86
N LEU A 367 14.36 -12.83 13.20
CA LEU A 367 13.69 -11.76 13.94
C LEU A 367 14.34 -11.53 15.31
N ARG A 368 14.60 -12.60 16.07
CA ARG A 368 15.28 -12.53 17.37
C ARG A 368 16.64 -11.86 17.23
N ASN A 369 17.47 -12.32 16.30
CA ASN A 369 18.83 -11.79 16.11
C ASN A 369 18.83 -10.35 15.59
N SER A 370 17.87 -9.98 14.74
CA SER A 370 17.70 -8.60 14.26
C SER A 370 17.34 -7.66 15.39
N ILE A 371 16.40 -8.04 16.27
CA ILE A 371 16.06 -7.24 17.45
C ILE A 371 17.27 -7.12 18.37
N LEU A 372 17.96 -8.22 18.71
CA LEU A 372 19.14 -8.17 19.56
C LEU A 372 20.24 -7.27 18.99
N THR A 373 20.42 -7.25 17.68
CA THR A 373 21.39 -6.36 17.02
C THR A 373 21.01 -4.89 17.19
N LEU A 374 19.72 -4.53 17.05
CA LEU A 374 19.24 -3.17 17.29
C LEU A 374 19.39 -2.75 18.77
N LEU A 375 19.17 -3.70 19.68
CA LEU A 375 19.29 -3.49 21.13
C LEU A 375 20.73 -3.37 21.64
N LYS A 376 21.76 -3.51 20.78
CA LYS A 376 23.15 -3.14 21.13
C LYS A 376 23.25 -1.67 21.52
N THR A 377 22.30 -0.86 21.09
CA THR A 377 22.08 0.53 21.55
C THR A 377 20.72 0.62 22.23
N GLU A 378 20.57 1.54 23.19
CA GLU A 378 19.28 1.78 23.85
C GLU A 378 18.21 2.20 22.85
N THR A 379 17.23 1.33 22.63
CA THR A 379 16.28 1.47 21.52
C THR A 379 14.85 1.30 22.02
N THR A 380 13.90 2.02 21.42
CA THR A 380 12.47 1.93 21.75
C THR A 380 11.74 0.91 20.87
N ILE A 381 10.52 0.53 21.27
CA ILE A 381 9.65 -0.32 20.44
C ILE A 381 9.33 0.36 19.10
N GLU A 382 9.15 1.68 19.10
CA GLU A 382 8.88 2.48 17.90
C GLU A 382 10.08 2.44 16.95
N ASP A 383 11.30 2.62 17.45
CA ASP A 383 12.52 2.51 16.65
C ASP A 383 12.67 1.11 16.01
N ILE A 384 12.38 0.04 16.76
CA ILE A 384 12.44 -1.34 16.23
C ILE A 384 11.38 -1.52 15.15
N ARG A 385 10.15 -1.06 15.40
CA ARG A 385 9.03 -1.13 14.46
C ARG A 385 9.34 -0.41 13.16
N ASP A 386 9.94 0.77 13.24
CA ASP A 386 10.21 1.59 12.07
C ASP A 386 11.43 1.08 11.29
N LYS A 387 12.41 0.44 11.94
CA LYS A 387 13.56 -0.19 11.26
C LYS A 387 13.24 -1.56 10.65
N LEU A 388 12.39 -2.37 11.28
CA LEU A 388 12.10 -3.74 10.84
C LEU A 388 10.75 -3.87 10.13
N GLU A 389 9.93 -2.82 10.10
CA GLU A 389 8.59 -2.78 9.46
C GLU A 389 7.66 -3.93 9.91
N ILE A 390 7.73 -4.32 11.18
CA ILE A 390 6.96 -5.44 11.77
C ILE A 390 5.89 -4.94 12.76
N PRO A 391 4.79 -5.68 12.97
CA PRO A 391 3.75 -5.27 13.91
C PRO A 391 4.24 -5.14 15.35
N GLU A 392 3.82 -4.06 16.02
CA GLU A 392 4.26 -3.71 17.37
C GLU A 392 4.00 -4.82 18.41
N TYR A 393 2.85 -5.50 18.34
CA TYR A 393 2.53 -6.59 19.25
C TYR A 393 3.55 -7.74 19.18
N ARG A 394 4.14 -8.01 18.01
CA ARG A 394 5.17 -9.05 17.85
C ARG A 394 6.47 -8.64 18.51
N ILE A 395 6.86 -7.37 18.36
CA ILE A 395 8.02 -6.81 19.04
C ILE A 395 7.85 -6.92 20.55
N ARG A 396 6.71 -6.46 21.08
CA ARG A 396 6.38 -6.54 22.52
C ARG A 396 6.46 -7.96 23.05
N ASN A 397 5.85 -8.94 22.36
CA ASN A 397 5.87 -10.33 22.78
C ASN A 397 7.28 -10.92 22.84
N LEU A 398 8.13 -10.59 21.86
CA LEU A 398 9.51 -11.06 21.82
C LEU A 398 10.39 -10.38 22.86
N LEU A 399 10.28 -9.06 23.04
CA LEU A 399 11.01 -8.32 24.08
C LEU A 399 10.65 -8.84 25.49
N ASN A 400 9.36 -9.03 25.78
CA ASN A 400 8.91 -9.60 27.06
C ASN A 400 9.46 -11.02 27.30
N LYS A 401 9.68 -11.79 26.23
CA LYS A 401 10.33 -13.09 26.33
C LYS A 401 11.84 -12.93 26.62
N LEU A 402 12.54 -12.06 25.89
CA LEU A 402 13.98 -11.82 26.07
C LEU A 402 14.33 -11.24 27.46
N VAL A 403 13.45 -10.40 28.02
CA VAL A 403 13.58 -9.90 29.40
C VAL A 403 13.47 -11.04 30.41
N ARG A 404 12.49 -11.94 30.24
CA ARG A 404 12.34 -13.14 31.09
C ARG A 404 13.51 -14.12 30.96
N GLU A 405 14.13 -14.19 29.79
CA GLU A 405 15.33 -15.01 29.54
C GLU A 405 16.61 -14.38 30.09
N GLY A 406 16.57 -13.15 30.63
CA GLY A 406 17.77 -12.46 31.13
C GLY A 406 18.75 -12.04 30.02
N VAL A 407 18.27 -11.87 28.79
CA VAL A 407 19.11 -11.45 27.63
C VAL A 407 19.01 -9.95 27.36
N VAL A 408 17.88 -9.34 27.75
CA VAL A 408 17.56 -7.93 27.49
C VAL A 408 17.11 -7.27 28.78
N GLU A 409 17.59 -6.05 29.01
CA GLU A 409 17.14 -5.18 30.09
C GLU A 409 16.06 -4.23 29.59
N ARG A 410 15.00 -4.06 30.38
CA ARG A 410 13.99 -3.02 30.19
C ARG A 410 14.36 -1.82 31.06
N LEU A 411 14.50 -0.65 30.43
CA LEU A 411 14.81 0.61 31.09
C LEU A 411 13.51 1.40 31.30
N ASP A 412 13.26 1.85 32.53
CA ASP A 412 12.07 2.61 32.91
C ASP A 412 12.18 4.10 32.52
N THR A 413 12.41 4.35 31.23
CA THR A 413 12.44 5.68 30.61
C THR A 413 11.09 6.04 30.00
N LYS A 414 10.89 7.32 29.61
CA LYS A 414 9.76 7.78 28.79
C LYS A 414 10.28 8.40 27.48
N PRO A 415 10.11 7.74 26.32
CA PRO A 415 9.52 6.41 26.10
C PRO A 415 10.37 5.27 26.69
N ILE A 416 9.76 4.09 26.92
CA ILE A 416 10.44 2.88 27.43
C ILE A 416 11.52 2.44 26.44
N ARG A 417 12.71 2.15 26.96
CA ARG A 417 13.86 1.68 26.19
C ARG A 417 14.28 0.27 26.60
N PHE A 418 14.98 -0.38 25.69
CA PHE A 418 15.53 -1.72 25.88
C PHE A 418 16.99 -1.72 25.44
N ARG A 419 17.81 -2.55 26.08
CA ARG A 419 19.19 -2.84 25.67
C ARG A 419 19.56 -4.29 25.94
N VAL A 420 20.52 -4.84 25.21
CA VAL A 420 21.10 -6.15 25.54
C VAL A 420 21.89 -6.03 26.85
N LEU A 421 21.81 -7.06 27.70
CA LEU A 421 22.58 -7.15 28.95
C LEU A 421 24.06 -7.47 28.71
#